data_AF-A0AAD9WTG5-F1
#
_entry.id   AF-A0AAD9WTG5-F1
#
_cell.length_a   1.000
_cell.length_b   1.000
_cell.length_c   1.000
_cell.angle_alpha   90.00
_cell.angle_beta   90.00
_cell.angle_gamma   90.00
#
_symmetry.space_group_name_H-M   'P 1'
#
loop_
_entity.id
_entity.type
_entity.pdbx_description
1 polymer ?
#
loop_
_entity_poly.entity_id
_entity_poly.type
_entity_poly.pdbx_seq_one_letter_code
_entity_poly.pdbx_strand_id
1 'polypeptide(L)'
;MSTYLTTFLDEHVKDRTDTTKWCLNKFKVGDKWKETTVNLDERSCSCNEWDLDDLSCSHAMAVARFKGVSINSLVSDFYTTGFPKHAYEMGFNPVPDTEF
;
A
#
# COMPACT_ATOMS: atom_id res chain seq x y z
N MET A 1 -32.49 -13.48 36.25
CA MET A 1 -31.14 -13.01 35.89
C MET A 1 -31.23 -12.63 34.43
N SER A 2 -31.55 -11.40 34.00
CA SER A 2 -31.01 -10.08 34.42
C SER A 2 -29.48 -10.07 34.43
N THR A 3 -28.75 -9.17 33.76
CA THR A 3 -29.10 -8.03 32.87
C THR A 3 -27.79 -7.62 32.11
N TYR A 4 -27.71 -6.75 31.09
CA TYR A 4 -28.58 -5.69 30.53
C TYR A 4 -28.55 -5.70 28.98
N LEU A 5 -29.38 -4.87 28.34
CA LEU A 5 -29.15 -4.27 27.01
C LEU A 5 -28.63 -2.83 27.19
N THR A 6 -27.71 -2.37 26.33
CA THR A 6 -27.78 -1.01 25.75
C THR A 6 -26.99 -0.93 24.44
N THR A 7 -27.72 -0.89 23.34
CA THR A 7 -27.28 -0.42 22.01
C THR A 7 -27.11 1.10 22.00
N PHE A 8 -25.93 1.62 21.66
CA PHE A 8 -25.67 3.01 21.22
C PHE A 8 -24.24 3.06 20.65
N LEU A 9 -23.98 3.28 19.35
CA LEU A 9 -24.84 3.60 18.20
C LEU A 9 -24.41 2.78 16.97
N ASP A 10 -25.35 2.11 16.33
CA ASP A 10 -25.29 1.86 14.89
C ASP A 10 -25.54 3.18 14.16
N GLU A 11 -24.50 3.98 13.94
CA GLU A 11 -24.58 5.09 13.00
C GLU A 11 -23.21 5.37 12.35
N HIS A 12 -23.22 5.50 11.02
CA HIS A 12 -22.07 5.76 10.15
C HIS A 12 -21.20 4.57 9.71
N VAL A 13 -21.81 3.42 9.43
CA VAL A 13 -21.48 2.74 8.16
C VAL A 13 -22.05 3.59 7.02
N LYS A 14 -21.38 4.71 6.71
CA LYS A 14 -21.82 5.62 5.64
C LYS A 14 -21.17 5.22 4.32
N ASP A 15 -21.98 4.53 3.52
CA ASP A 15 -21.86 4.22 2.10
C ASP A 15 -20.48 3.79 1.54
N ARG A 16 -20.43 2.56 1.01
CA ARG A 16 -19.23 1.96 0.42
C ARG A 16 -19.02 2.37 -1.06
N THR A 17 -19.94 3.12 -1.66
CA THR A 17 -20.06 3.28 -3.12
C THR A 17 -20.67 4.62 -3.57
N ASP A 18 -20.17 5.77 -3.07
CA ASP A 18 -20.47 7.06 -3.72
C ASP A 18 -19.37 7.47 -4.72
N THR A 19 -19.78 7.60 -5.98
CA THR A 19 -18.94 7.92 -7.15
C THR A 19 -18.60 9.42 -7.28
N THR A 20 -18.30 10.11 -6.18
CA THR A 20 -17.73 11.47 -6.19
C THR A 20 -16.20 11.44 -6.41
N LYS A 21 -15.87 10.97 -7.62
CA LYS A 21 -14.80 11.41 -8.54
C LYS A 21 -13.89 12.56 -8.04
N TRP A 22 -12.58 12.40 -8.28
CA TRP A 22 -11.51 13.41 -8.40
C TRP A 22 -10.79 14.02 -7.17
N CYS A 23 -11.09 13.70 -5.90
CA CYS A 23 -10.24 14.13 -4.75
C CYS A 23 -10.05 13.12 -3.59
N LEU A 24 -10.65 11.93 -3.64
CA LEU A 24 -10.92 11.14 -2.42
C LEU A 24 -9.74 10.30 -1.86
N ASN A 25 -8.59 10.32 -2.53
CA ASN A 25 -7.44 9.45 -2.24
C ASN A 25 -6.21 10.17 -1.67
N LYS A 26 -6.40 11.41 -1.17
CA LYS A 26 -5.39 12.20 -0.47
C LYS A 26 -5.61 12.17 1.04
N PHE A 27 -4.57 11.79 1.80
CA PHE A 27 -4.63 11.58 3.25
C PHE A 27 -3.53 12.34 3.96
N LYS A 28 -3.84 12.83 5.16
CA LYS A 28 -2.86 13.30 6.12
C LYS A 28 -2.57 12.18 7.11
N VAL A 29 -1.29 11.83 7.26
CA VAL A 29 -0.81 10.79 8.17
C VAL A 29 0.09 11.46 9.20
N GLY A 30 -0.26 11.35 10.48
CA GLY A 30 0.56 11.87 11.57
C GLY A 30 1.53 10.81 12.08
N ASP A 31 2.83 11.01 11.85
CA ASP A 31 3.86 10.42 12.69
C ASP A 31 3.98 11.19 14.01
N LYS A 32 4.66 10.59 14.98
CA LYS A 32 4.90 11.17 16.33
C LYS A 32 5.43 12.61 16.33
N TRP A 33 6.09 13.05 15.25
CA TRP A 33 6.75 14.37 15.15
C TRP A 33 6.51 15.12 13.84
N LYS A 34 5.77 14.55 12.87
CA LYS A 34 5.58 15.13 11.53
C LYS A 34 4.25 14.68 10.92
N GLU A 35 3.53 15.61 10.32
CA GLU A 35 2.42 15.28 9.43
C GLU A 35 2.96 15.09 8.00
N THR A 36 2.66 13.95 7.39
CA THR A 36 2.93 13.67 5.96
C THR A 36 1.62 13.63 5.19
N THR A 37 1.67 13.94 3.90
CA THR A 37 0.52 13.84 3.00
C THR A 37 0.79 12.75 1.98
N VAL A 38 -0.11 11.77 1.90
CA VAL A 38 -0.10 10.63 0.97
C VAL A 38 -1.16 10.87 -0.10
N ASN A 39 -0.86 10.60 -1.36
CA ASN A 39 -1.85 10.54 -2.43
C ASN A 39 -1.76 9.19 -3.15
N LEU A 40 -2.81 8.36 -3.04
CA LEU A 40 -2.83 7.04 -3.69
C LEU A 40 -3.02 7.12 -5.21
N ASP A 41 -3.68 8.18 -5.73
CA ASP A 41 -3.92 8.33 -7.17
C ASP A 41 -2.64 8.74 -7.92
N GLU A 42 -1.87 9.66 -7.32
CA GLU A 42 -0.56 10.10 -7.83
C GLU A 42 0.58 9.14 -7.44
N ARG A 43 0.31 8.12 -6.61
CA ARG A 43 1.31 7.23 -5.98
C ARG A 43 2.45 7.99 -5.30
N SER A 44 2.12 9.09 -4.61
CA SER A 44 3.10 10.02 -4.03
C SER A 44 2.95 10.15 -2.51
N CYS A 45 4.04 10.53 -1.83
CA CYS A 45 4.00 10.88 -0.41
C CYS A 45 5.00 11.99 -0.09
N SER A 46 4.62 12.96 0.73
CA SER A 46 5.50 14.05 1.18
C SER A 46 6.64 13.62 2.13
N CYS A 47 6.93 12.32 2.25
CA CYS A 47 8.20 11.81 2.75
C CYS A 47 9.26 11.63 1.63
N ASN A 48 8.84 11.72 0.36
CA ASN A 48 9.60 11.51 -0.88
C ASN A 48 10.14 10.09 -1.09
N GLU A 49 10.07 9.18 -0.12
CA GLU A 49 10.50 7.78 -0.27
C GLU A 49 9.74 7.08 -1.42
N TRP A 50 8.42 7.28 -1.49
CA TRP A 50 7.60 6.64 -2.54
C TRP A 50 7.95 7.17 -3.94
N ASP A 51 8.20 8.47 -4.06
CA ASP A 51 8.58 9.11 -5.33
C ASP A 51 10.01 8.79 -5.80
N LEU A 52 10.86 8.25 -4.90
CA LEU A 52 12.26 7.89 -5.17
C LEU A 52 12.45 6.39 -5.45
N ASP A 53 11.85 5.53 -4.62
CA ASP A 53 12.05 4.08 -4.68
C ASP A 53 11.02 3.35 -5.56
N ASP A 54 10.01 4.06 -6.09
CA ASP A 54 8.88 3.50 -6.86
C ASP A 54 8.11 2.40 -6.06
N LEU A 55 8.29 2.43 -4.73
CA LEU A 55 7.82 1.47 -3.73
C LEU A 55 7.03 2.21 -2.65
N SER A 56 5.86 1.68 -2.28
CA SER A 56 4.99 2.32 -1.29
C SER A 56 5.68 2.51 0.06
N CYS A 57 5.87 3.75 0.49
CA CYS A 57 6.44 4.08 1.80
C CYS A 57 5.54 3.62 2.96
N SER A 58 6.05 3.69 4.20
CA SER A 58 5.31 3.26 5.40
C SER A 58 3.96 3.98 5.57
N HIS A 59 3.89 5.28 5.23
CA HIS A 59 2.64 6.06 5.24
C HIS A 59 1.64 5.55 4.20
N ALA A 60 2.12 5.27 2.99
CA ALA A 60 1.30 4.73 1.90
C ALA A 60 0.75 3.35 2.26
N MET A 61 1.56 2.48 2.86
CA MET A 61 1.11 1.17 3.36
C MET A 61 0.05 1.29 4.47
N ALA A 62 0.18 2.27 5.37
CA ALA A 62 -0.81 2.52 6.42
C ALA A 62 -2.16 2.98 5.84
N VAL A 63 -2.12 3.92 4.89
CA VAL A 63 -3.30 4.39 4.16
C VAL A 63 -3.95 3.29 3.32
N ALA A 64 -3.15 2.47 2.64
CA ALA A 64 -3.62 1.34 1.85
C ALA A 64 -4.40 0.34 2.72
N ARG A 65 -3.85 -0.01 3.89
CA ARG A 65 -4.53 -0.86 4.89
C ARG A 65 -5.84 -0.23 5.39
N PHE A 66 -5.86 1.08 5.64
CA PHE A 66 -7.07 1.81 6.06
C PHE A 66 -8.15 1.81 4.97
N LYS A 67 -7.77 1.90 3.69
CA LYS A 67 -8.71 1.87 2.55
C LYS A 67 -9.06 0.47 2.04
N GLY A 68 -8.39 -0.58 2.49
CA GLY A 68 -8.53 -1.93 1.94
C GLY A 68 -7.93 -2.07 0.53
N VAL A 69 -6.99 -1.19 0.15
CA VAL A 69 -6.26 -1.25 -1.12
C VAL A 69 -5.09 -2.23 -1.00
N SER A 70 -4.89 -3.07 -2.01
CA SER A 70 -3.74 -3.98 -2.09
C SER A 70 -2.44 -3.19 -2.22
N ILE A 71 -1.46 -3.47 -1.36
CA ILE A 71 -0.12 -2.85 -1.47
C ILE A 71 0.52 -3.17 -2.84
N ASN A 72 0.27 -4.37 -3.38
CA ASN A 72 0.72 -4.77 -4.71
C ASN A 72 0.25 -3.87 -5.87
N SER A 73 -0.83 -3.09 -5.72
CA SER A 73 -1.28 -2.13 -6.75
C SER A 73 -0.70 -0.72 -6.58
N LEU A 74 0.15 -0.53 -5.57
CA LEU A 74 0.78 0.75 -5.20
C LEU A 74 2.30 0.76 -5.43
N VAL A 75 2.88 -0.39 -5.78
CA VAL A 75 4.30 -0.56 -6.12
C VAL A 75 4.48 -0.64 -7.64
N SER A 76 5.67 -0.32 -8.12
CA SER A 76 6.06 -0.49 -9.52
C SER A 76 6.15 -1.96 -9.93
N ASP A 77 5.92 -2.25 -11.21
CA ASP A 77 5.87 -3.62 -11.74
C ASP A 77 7.20 -4.37 -11.55
N PHE A 78 8.32 -3.67 -11.48
CA PHE A 78 9.65 -4.19 -11.14
C PHE A 78 9.69 -4.98 -9.82
N TYR A 79 8.88 -4.59 -8.84
CA TYR A 79 8.78 -5.23 -7.53
C TYR A 79 7.67 -6.30 -7.45
N THR A 80 6.89 -6.48 -8.51
CA THR A 80 5.91 -7.57 -8.60
C THR A 80 6.59 -8.89 -8.96
N THR A 81 5.97 -10.04 -8.69
CA THR A 81 6.58 -11.34 -9.01
C THR A 81 6.75 -11.63 -10.50
N GLY A 82 6.15 -10.83 -11.40
CA GLY A 82 6.26 -11.04 -12.85
C GLY A 82 7.65 -10.74 -13.39
N PHE A 83 8.21 -9.58 -13.02
CA PHE A 83 9.51 -9.12 -13.51
C PHE A 83 10.68 -10.06 -13.16
N PRO A 84 10.91 -10.47 -11.89
CA PRO A 84 12.02 -11.37 -11.55
C PRO A 84 11.81 -12.79 -12.11
N LYS A 85 10.57 -13.26 -12.27
CA LYS A 85 10.31 -14.56 -12.93
C LYS A 85 10.78 -14.55 -14.38
N HIS A 86 10.53 -13.47 -15.11
CA HIS A 86 11.00 -13.32 -16.48
C HIS A 86 12.53 -13.16 -16.55
N ALA A 87 13.13 -12.38 -15.64
CA ALA A 87 14.59 -12.22 -15.56
C ALA A 87 15.32 -13.56 -15.31
N TYR A 88 14.71 -14.49 -14.58
CA TYR A 88 15.23 -15.83 -14.29
C TYR A 88 14.61 -16.95 -15.16
N GLU A 89 13.90 -16.60 -16.24
CA GLU A 89 13.36 -17.56 -17.21
C GLU A 89 14.46 -18.20 -18.06
N MET A 90 15.59 -17.49 -18.23
CA MET A 90 16.78 -18.01 -18.89
C MET A 90 17.53 -19.00 -17.97
N GLY A 91 17.82 -20.19 -18.50
CA GLY A 91 18.59 -21.21 -17.77
C GLY A 91 20.00 -20.72 -17.43
N PHE A 92 20.40 -20.90 -16.17
CA PHE A 92 21.77 -20.64 -15.73
C PHE A 92 22.74 -21.67 -16.31
N ASN A 93 23.88 -21.22 -16.82
CA ASN A 93 24.99 -22.12 -17.12
C ASN A 93 25.65 -22.55 -15.80
N PRO A 94 25.91 -23.85 -15.57
CA PRO A 94 26.63 -24.29 -14.37
C PRO A 94 28.02 -23.65 -14.31
N VAL A 95 28.43 -23.26 -13.10
CA VAL A 95 29.82 -22.89 -12.84
C VAL A 95 30.64 -24.18 -12.88
N PRO A 96 31.72 -24.26 -13.68
CA PRO A 96 32.55 -25.46 -13.72
C PRO A 96 33.21 -25.69 -12.38
N ASP A 97 33.32 -26.96 -12.03
CA ASP A 97 34.11 -27.49 -10.91
C ASP A 97 35.60 -27.19 -11.12
N THR A 98 36.14 -26.29 -10.29
CA THR A 98 37.58 -26.13 -10.15
C THR A 98 38.11 -27.23 -9.23
N GLU A 99 38.56 -28.33 -9.82
CA GLU A 99 39.47 -29.27 -9.16
C GLU A 99 40.68 -28.48 -8.61
N PHE A 100 40.93 -28.57 -7.31
CA PHE A 100 42.01 -27.88 -6.58
C PHE A 100 43.21 -28.81 -6.33
#